data_AF-A0A2N6T6P7-F1
#
_entry.id   AF-A0A2N6T6P7-F1
#
_cell.length_a   1.000
_cell.length_b   1.000
_cell.length_c   1.000
_cell.angle_alpha   90.00
_cell.angle_beta   90.00
_cell.angle_gamma   90.00
#
_symmetry.space_group_name_H-M   'P 1'
#
loop_
_entity.id
_entity.type
_entity.pdbx_description
1 polymer ?
#
loop_
_entity_poly.entity_id
_entity_poly.type
_entity_poly.pdbx_seq_one_letter_code
_entity_poly.pdbx_strand_id
1 'polypeptide(L)'
;MLQDFTELFSELFTDLLENKFALVLFGFFALSIVWSVVRKIFDKVVKREYGHVVAVDISVSRRPLANKNWKPMKTRMLVRMPSGEELLTRWNDSMLDLKNGIRQQVFQGTWTNFQAPKINAAPDVQEAAINQMKDSFFRYQLPQPTSVVVRRRKSGRFDLEF
;
A
#
# COMPACT_ATOMS: atom_id res chain seq x y z
N MET A 1 -14.96 -39.43 24.11
CA MET A 1 -14.32 -38.35 23.33
C MET A 1 -15.02 -37.00 23.49
N LEU A 2 -16.29 -36.81 23.09
CA LEU A 2 -17.00 -35.53 23.34
C LEU A 2 -17.47 -35.39 24.81
N GLN A 3 -17.89 -36.50 25.43
CA GLN A 3 -18.39 -36.56 26.81
C GLN A 3 -17.28 -36.31 27.85
N ASP A 4 -16.12 -36.93 27.65
CA ASP A 4 -14.92 -36.71 28.48
C ASP A 4 -14.44 -35.25 28.43
N PHE A 5 -14.61 -34.58 27.28
CA PHE A 5 -14.18 -33.19 27.12
C PHE A 5 -15.07 -32.22 27.90
N THR A 6 -16.38 -32.48 27.98
CA THR A 6 -17.33 -31.67 28.75
C THR A 6 -17.18 -31.84 30.26
N GLU A 7 -16.87 -33.04 30.75
CA GLU A 7 -16.59 -33.27 32.18
C GLU A 7 -15.29 -32.58 32.60
N LEU A 8 -14.22 -32.73 31.81
CA LEU A 8 -12.95 -32.03 32.06
C LEU A 8 -13.10 -30.51 32.03
N PHE A 9 -13.94 -29.98 31.12
CA PHE A 9 -14.23 -28.54 31.06
C PHE A 9 -15.02 -28.06 32.29
N SER A 10 -15.96 -28.87 32.78
CA SER A 10 -16.79 -28.57 33.95
C SER A 10 -15.95 -28.54 35.23
N GLU A 11 -15.11 -29.55 35.45
CA GLU A 11 -14.20 -29.59 36.61
C GLU A 11 -13.22 -28.42 36.60
N LEU A 12 -12.61 -28.14 35.44
CA LEU A 12 -11.68 -27.02 35.28
C LEU A 12 -12.35 -25.68 35.60
N PHE A 13 -13.62 -25.47 35.20
CA PHE A 13 -14.37 -24.25 35.50
C PHE A 13 -14.74 -24.11 36.98
N THR A 14 -15.02 -25.24 37.64
CA THR A 14 -15.40 -25.27 39.05
C THR A 14 -14.20 -24.91 39.93
N ASP A 15 -13.03 -25.49 39.66
CA ASP A 15 -11.76 -25.15 40.31
C ASP A 15 -11.33 -23.69 40.03
N LEU A 16 -11.62 -23.17 38.84
CA LEU A 16 -11.32 -21.79 38.47
C LEU A 16 -12.14 -20.77 39.28
N LEU A 17 -13.37 -21.13 39.68
CA LEU A 17 -14.28 -20.27 40.44
C LEU A 17 -13.98 -20.26 41.94
N GLU A 18 -13.49 -21.38 42.50
CA GLU A 18 -13.09 -21.44 43.91
C GLU A 18 -11.73 -20.77 44.16
N ASN A 19 -10.83 -20.83 43.18
CA ASN A 19 -9.50 -20.23 43.31
C ASN A 19 -9.47 -18.77 42.84
N LYS A 20 -9.60 -17.84 43.79
CA LYS A 20 -9.54 -16.38 43.56
C LYS A 20 -8.32 -15.94 42.72
N PHE A 21 -7.19 -16.64 42.83
CA PHE A 21 -5.98 -16.33 42.07
C PHE A 21 -6.11 -16.73 40.58
N ALA A 22 -6.70 -17.89 40.32
CA ALA A 22 -6.97 -18.37 38.96
C ALA A 22 -8.00 -17.48 38.25
N LEU A 23 -9.01 -17.01 38.98
CA LEU A 23 -10.03 -16.10 38.47
C LEU A 23 -9.45 -14.73 38.05
N VAL A 24 -8.50 -14.20 38.83
CA VAL A 24 -7.78 -12.96 38.49
C VAL A 24 -6.94 -13.15 37.22
N LEU A 25 -6.18 -14.24 37.12
CA LEU A 25 -5.36 -14.53 35.93
C LEU A 25 -6.22 -14.75 34.68
N PHE A 26 -7.34 -15.46 34.80
CA PHE A 26 -8.29 -15.65 33.72
C PHE A 26 -8.92 -14.31 33.28
N GLY A 27 -9.23 -13.43 34.25
CA GLY A 27 -9.67 -12.06 33.98
C GLY A 27 -8.67 -11.26 33.13
N PHE A 28 -7.38 -11.29 33.50
CA PHE A 28 -6.32 -10.65 32.69
C PHE A 28 -6.18 -11.25 31.30
N PHE A 29 -6.28 -12.58 31.18
CA PHE A 29 -6.18 -13.28 29.90
C PHE A 29 -7.37 -12.95 28.99
N ALA A 30 -8.59 -12.95 29.53
CA ALA A 30 -9.78 -12.53 28.82
C ALA A 30 -9.68 -11.06 28.38
N LEU A 31 -9.20 -10.17 29.25
CA LEU A 31 -9.00 -8.75 28.93
C LEU A 31 -7.98 -8.56 27.79
N SER A 32 -6.90 -9.32 27.79
CA SER A 32 -5.88 -9.34 26.73
C SER A 32 -6.48 -9.75 25.38
N ILE A 33 -7.31 -10.79 25.36
CA ILE A 33 -7.99 -11.25 24.14
C ILE A 33 -8.97 -10.19 23.64
N VAL A 34 -9.82 -9.64 24.52
CA VAL A 34 -10.79 -8.61 24.17
C VAL A 34 -10.06 -7.37 23.63
N TRP A 35 -8.98 -6.93 24.27
CA TRP A 35 -8.17 -5.82 23.81
C TRP A 35 -7.57 -6.07 22.42
N SER A 36 -7.08 -7.28 22.16
CA SER A 36 -6.54 -7.69 20.86
C SER A 36 -7.62 -7.66 19.76
N VAL A 37 -8.83 -8.16 20.06
CA VAL A 37 -9.97 -8.16 19.13
C VAL A 37 -10.47 -6.75 18.85
N VAL A 38 -10.64 -5.93 19.89
CA VAL A 38 -11.04 -4.52 19.77
C VAL A 38 -10.03 -3.76 18.90
N ARG A 39 -8.72 -3.93 19.14
CA ARG A 39 -7.68 -3.29 18.33
C ARG A 39 -7.78 -3.68 16.86
N LYS A 40 -8.00 -4.97 16.55
CA LYS A 40 -8.21 -5.45 15.18
C LYS A 40 -9.47 -4.88 14.52
N ILE A 41 -10.56 -4.67 15.26
CA ILE A 41 -11.79 -4.09 14.73
C ILE A 41 -11.61 -2.59 14.48
N PHE A 42 -11.00 -1.87 15.42
CA PHE A 42 -10.73 -0.44 15.25
C PHE A 42 -9.72 -0.15 14.13
N ASP A 43 -8.77 -1.05 13.86
CA ASP A 43 -7.87 -0.95 12.71
C ASP A 43 -8.57 -1.14 11.36
N LYS A 44 -9.79 -1.69 11.33
CA LYS A 44 -10.61 -1.82 10.12
C LYS A 44 -11.40 -0.57 9.75
N VAL A 45 -11.41 0.47 10.58
CA VAL A 45 -12.05 1.74 10.21
C VAL A 45 -11.22 2.39 9.10
N VAL A 46 -11.64 2.16 7.86
CA VAL A 46 -11.03 2.73 6.67
C VAL A 46 -11.79 4.00 6.33
N LYS A 47 -11.15 5.15 6.53
CA LYS A 47 -11.69 6.43 6.07
C LYS A 47 -11.50 6.50 4.55
N ARG A 48 -12.57 6.82 3.83
CA ARG A 48 -12.55 6.98 2.37
C ARG A 48 -12.65 8.46 2.05
N GLU A 49 -11.71 8.94 1.27
CA GLU A 49 -11.65 10.34 0.84
C GLU A 49 -11.36 10.41 -0.65
N TYR A 50 -12.01 11.32 -1.37
CA TYR A 50 -11.76 11.52 -2.79
C TYR A 50 -10.52 12.39 -2.96
N GLY A 51 -9.61 12.01 -3.85
CA GLY A 51 -8.42 12.78 -4.22
C GLY A 51 -8.14 12.66 -5.71
N HIS A 52 -7.01 13.23 -6.13
CA HIS A 52 -6.57 13.17 -7.53
C HIS A 52 -5.11 12.75 -7.60
N VAL A 53 -4.79 11.78 -8.44
CA VAL A 53 -3.41 11.55 -8.86
C VAL A 53 -3.02 12.73 -9.75
N VAL A 54 -2.01 13.49 -9.35
CA VAL A 54 -1.55 14.70 -10.05
C VAL A 54 -0.19 14.53 -10.71
N ALA A 55 0.63 13.60 -10.22
CA ALA A 55 1.95 13.33 -10.78
C ALA A 55 2.35 11.87 -10.56
N VAL A 56 3.36 11.44 -11.32
CA VAL A 56 4.02 10.14 -11.15
C VAL A 56 5.53 10.38 -11.04
N ASP A 57 6.13 9.92 -9.94
CA ASP A 57 7.59 9.86 -9.83
C ASP A 57 8.06 8.57 -10.49
N ILE A 58 9.09 8.69 -11.31
CA ILE A 58 9.67 7.61 -12.11
C ILE A 58 11.15 7.53 -11.73
N SER A 59 11.65 6.33 -11.44
CA SER A 59 13.08 6.11 -11.22
C SER A 59 13.55 4.87 -11.94
N VAL A 60 14.84 4.81 -12.24
CA VAL A 60 15.45 3.62 -12.83
C VAL A 60 16.14 2.84 -11.73
N SER A 61 15.85 1.53 -11.61
CA SER A 61 16.55 0.67 -10.65
C SER A 61 18.07 0.78 -10.84
N ARG A 62 18.87 0.81 -9.77
CA ARG A 62 20.34 0.86 -9.90
C ARG A 62 20.92 -0.47 -10.40
N ARG A 63 20.27 -1.60 -10.07
CA ARG A 63 20.71 -2.95 -10.45
C ARG A 63 20.01 -3.40 -11.74
N PRO A 64 20.76 -3.72 -12.82
CA PRO A 64 20.18 -4.43 -13.96
C PRO A 64 19.69 -5.80 -13.51
N LEU A 65 18.60 -6.29 -14.10
CA LEU A 65 18.19 -7.67 -13.91
C LEU A 65 19.25 -8.59 -14.54
N ALA A 66 19.61 -9.68 -13.87
CA ALA A 66 20.73 -10.57 -14.22
C ALA A 66 20.69 -11.17 -15.64
N ASN A 67 19.61 -10.96 -16.39
CA ASN A 67 19.39 -11.52 -17.73
C ASN A 67 18.95 -10.47 -18.77
N LYS A 68 19.03 -9.18 -18.44
CA LYS A 68 18.49 -8.09 -19.27
C LYS A 68 19.41 -6.87 -19.25
N ASN A 69 19.77 -6.36 -20.42
CA ASN A 69 20.54 -5.12 -20.62
C ASN A 69 19.82 -3.84 -20.15
N TRP A 70 18.68 -3.98 -19.47
CA TRP A 70 17.80 -2.87 -19.07
C TRP A 70 17.47 -2.95 -17.59
N LYS A 71 17.41 -1.77 -16.98
CA LYS A 71 17.08 -1.61 -15.57
C LYS A 71 15.57 -1.36 -15.45
N PRO A 72 14.82 -2.11 -14.62
CA PRO A 72 13.38 -1.92 -14.48
C PRO A 72 13.08 -0.51 -13.95
N MET A 73 12.04 0.12 -14.51
CA MET A 73 11.55 1.41 -14.04
C MET A 73 10.61 1.22 -12.87
N LYS A 74 10.86 1.96 -11.80
CA LYS A 74 9.98 2.03 -10.64
C LYS A 74 9.11 3.27 -10.73
N THR A 75 7.87 3.15 -10.27
CA THR A 75 6.91 4.26 -10.29
C THR A 75 6.27 4.43 -8.91
N ARG A 76 5.92 5.67 -8.55
CA ARG A 76 4.99 5.95 -7.45
C ARG A 76 4.11 7.13 -7.82
N MET A 77 2.89 7.15 -7.31
CA MET A 77 1.92 8.18 -7.59
C MET A 77 1.92 9.24 -6.49
N LEU A 78 1.82 10.50 -6.90
CA LEU A 78 1.54 11.63 -6.02
C LEU A 78 0.03 11.92 -6.08
N VAL A 79 -0.64 11.78 -4.95
CA VAL A 79 -2.08 12.02 -4.81
C VAL A 79 -2.29 13.29 -4.02
N ARG A 80 -3.00 14.25 -4.60
CA ARG A 80 -3.42 15.48 -3.92
C ARG A 80 -4.83 15.32 -3.38
N MET A 81 -4.97 15.53 -2.09
CA MET A 81 -6.23 15.52 -1.38
C MET A 81 -6.94 16.89 -1.52
N PRO A 82 -8.26 16.98 -1.31
CA PRO A 82 -9.01 18.24 -1.33
C PRO A 82 -8.54 19.23 -0.25
N SER A 83 -7.98 18.71 0.85
CA SER A 83 -7.35 19.52 1.91
C SER A 83 -6.05 20.21 1.48
N GLY A 84 -5.51 19.88 0.30
CA GLY A 84 -4.19 20.30 -0.15
C GLY A 84 -3.05 19.37 0.28
N GLU A 85 -3.32 18.39 1.14
CA GLU A 85 -2.34 17.37 1.53
C GLU A 85 -1.89 16.54 0.33
N GLU A 86 -0.58 16.29 0.21
CA GLU A 86 -0.01 15.43 -0.81
C GLU A 86 0.45 14.10 -0.22
N LEU A 87 -0.03 13.00 -0.80
CA LEU A 87 0.32 11.65 -0.42
C LEU A 87 1.17 10.99 -1.51
N LEU A 88 2.25 10.34 -1.10
CA LEU A 88 3.07 9.53 -1.99
C LEU A 88 2.78 8.05 -1.76
N THR A 89 2.41 7.34 -2.83
CA THR A 89 2.31 5.89 -2.74
C THR A 89 3.68 5.27 -2.55
N ARG A 90 3.69 4.00 -2.13
CA ARG A 90 4.91 3.19 -2.19
C ARG A 90 5.45 3.12 -3.62
N TRP A 91 6.75 2.88 -3.73
CA TRP A 91 7.36 2.51 -4.99
C TRP A 91 6.83 1.15 -5.44
N ASN A 92 6.41 1.11 -6.69
CA ASN A 92 6.07 -0.08 -7.44
C ASN A 92 7.25 -0.41 -8.36
N ASP A 93 7.62 -1.69 -8.43
CA ASP A 93 8.76 -2.14 -9.24
C ASP A 93 8.43 -2.25 -10.74
N SER A 94 7.18 -1.98 -11.11
CA SER A 94 6.70 -2.00 -12.48
C SER A 94 5.82 -0.80 -12.80
N MET A 95 5.92 -0.27 -14.01
CA MET A 95 4.95 0.70 -14.52
C MET A 95 3.58 0.07 -14.82
N LEU A 96 3.50 -1.27 -14.90
CA LEU A 96 2.23 -1.99 -15.09
C LEU A 96 1.29 -1.81 -13.90
N ASP A 97 1.84 -1.49 -12.72
CA ASP A 97 1.07 -1.24 -11.50
C ASP A 97 0.33 0.11 -11.54
N LEU A 98 0.61 0.96 -12.54
CA LEU A 98 -0.18 2.16 -12.81
C LEU A 98 -1.48 1.80 -13.54
N LYS A 99 -2.59 2.44 -13.15
CA LYS A 99 -3.87 2.38 -13.89
C LYS A 99 -3.62 2.74 -15.36
N ASN A 100 -4.26 2.01 -16.27
CA ASN A 100 -4.08 2.18 -17.72
C ASN A 100 -4.15 3.65 -18.19
N GLY A 101 -5.13 4.42 -17.72
CA GLY A 101 -5.29 5.83 -18.12
C GLY A 101 -4.14 6.74 -17.64
N ILE A 102 -3.60 6.49 -16.44
CA ILE A 102 -2.43 7.22 -15.93
C ILE A 102 -1.19 6.81 -16.74
N ARG A 103 -1.03 5.50 -16.97
CA ARG A 103 0.12 4.95 -17.70
C ARG A 103 0.22 5.52 -19.12
N GLN A 104 -0.90 5.65 -19.82
CA GLN A 104 -0.96 6.23 -21.18
C GLN A 104 -0.60 7.72 -21.22
N GLN A 105 -0.85 8.46 -20.14
CA GLN A 105 -0.43 9.86 -20.04
C GLN A 105 1.08 9.98 -19.78
N VAL A 106 1.64 9.06 -18.99
CA VAL A 106 3.04 9.12 -18.53
C VAL A 106 4.02 8.54 -19.55
N PHE A 107 3.65 7.47 -20.27
CA PHE A 107 4.56 6.74 -21.14
C PHE A 107 4.08 6.73 -22.60
N GLN A 108 5.02 6.95 -23.52
CA GLN A 108 4.86 6.74 -24.96
C GLN A 108 5.16 5.28 -25.30
N GLY A 109 4.17 4.57 -25.85
CA GLY A 109 4.35 3.23 -26.43
C GLY A 109 3.18 2.27 -26.21
N THR A 110 3.04 1.31 -27.11
CA THR A 110 2.14 0.15 -26.99
C THR A 110 2.72 -0.90 -26.03
N TRP A 111 1.86 -1.79 -25.53
CA TRP A 111 2.17 -2.95 -24.66
C TRP A 111 3.28 -3.89 -25.19
N THR A 112 3.89 -3.65 -26.34
CA THR A 112 4.88 -4.52 -26.95
C THR A 112 6.31 -4.02 -26.77
N ASN A 113 6.51 -2.73 -26.44
CA ASN A 113 7.84 -2.11 -26.31
C ASN A 113 8.24 -1.87 -24.85
N PHE A 114 8.05 -2.88 -23.99
CA PHE A 114 8.39 -2.86 -22.57
C PHE A 114 9.91 -2.81 -22.26
N GLN A 115 10.76 -2.83 -23.29
CA GLN A 115 12.22 -2.93 -23.12
C GLN A 115 12.87 -1.59 -22.77
N ALA A 116 12.25 -0.45 -23.11
CA ALA A 116 12.67 0.90 -22.73
C ALA A 116 11.51 1.91 -22.91
N PRO A 117 10.51 1.92 -22.00
CA PRO A 117 9.37 2.81 -22.14
C PRO A 117 9.81 4.27 -22.09
N LYS A 118 9.45 5.04 -23.12
CA LYS A 118 9.74 6.47 -23.22
C LYS A 118 8.72 7.24 -22.39
N ILE A 119 9.15 8.27 -21.67
CA ILE A 119 8.21 9.18 -20.99
C ILE A 119 7.53 10.03 -22.08
N ASN A 120 6.27 10.35 -21.88
CA ASN A 120 5.51 11.21 -22.78
C ASN A 120 5.88 12.70 -22.62
N ALA A 121 7.12 13.03 -22.93
CA ALA A 121 7.66 14.38 -22.82
C ALA A 121 8.29 14.83 -24.15
N ALA A 122 8.57 16.13 -24.26
CA ALA A 122 9.34 16.67 -25.37
C ALA A 122 10.78 16.09 -25.38
N PRO A 123 11.45 16.02 -26.54
CA PRO A 123 12.76 15.36 -26.67
C PRO A 123 13.86 15.91 -25.75
N ASP A 124 13.87 17.23 -25.53
CA ASP A 124 14.77 17.94 -24.63
C ASP A 124 14.54 17.55 -23.16
N VAL A 125 13.28 17.47 -22.74
CA VAL A 125 12.89 17.02 -21.39
C VAL A 125 13.24 15.55 -21.19
N GLN A 126 13.19 14.74 -22.26
CA GLN A 126 13.45 13.31 -22.18
C GLN A 126 14.89 13.00 -21.76
N GLU A 127 15.88 13.71 -22.30
CA GLU A 127 17.29 13.50 -21.93
C GLU A 127 17.56 13.92 -20.48
N ALA A 128 17.06 15.09 -20.09
CA ALA A 128 17.14 15.59 -18.71
C ALA A 128 16.46 14.61 -17.72
N ALA A 129 15.27 14.11 -18.08
CA ALA A 129 14.55 13.13 -17.27
C ALA A 129 15.34 11.83 -17.13
N ILE A 130 15.95 11.32 -18.20
CA ILE A 130 16.77 10.10 -18.15
C ILE A 130 17.95 10.25 -17.20
N ASN A 131 18.62 11.40 -17.22
CA ASN A 131 19.73 11.67 -16.32
C ASN A 131 19.23 11.77 -14.86
N GLN A 132 18.16 12.51 -14.62
CA GLN A 132 17.59 12.66 -13.28
C GLN A 132 17.08 11.32 -12.70
N MET A 133 16.50 10.45 -13.53
CA MET A 133 16.01 9.13 -13.12
C MET A 133 17.13 8.16 -12.72
N LYS A 134 18.36 8.35 -13.23
CA LYS A 134 19.52 7.54 -12.82
C LYS A 134 20.02 7.93 -11.43
N ASP A 135 19.94 9.21 -11.09
CA ASP A 135 20.43 9.76 -9.83
C ASP A 135 19.42 9.60 -8.69
N SER A 136 18.17 9.96 -8.96
CA SER A 136 17.07 9.94 -8.00
C SER A 136 15.75 9.50 -8.64
N PHE A 137 14.90 10.44 -9.03
CA PHE A 137 13.64 10.24 -9.72
C PHE A 137 13.29 11.47 -10.55
N PHE A 138 12.53 11.26 -11.62
CA PHE A 138 11.90 12.32 -12.40
C PHE A 138 10.41 12.36 -12.08
N ARG A 139 9.87 13.55 -11.80
CA ARG A 139 8.44 13.76 -11.53
C ARG A 139 7.73 14.18 -12.81
N TYR A 140 6.91 13.30 -13.35
CA TYR A 140 6.04 13.61 -14.48
C TYR A 140 4.70 14.14 -13.97
N GLN A 141 4.40 15.41 -14.26
CA GLN A 141 3.10 16.02 -13.95
C GLN A 141 2.05 15.51 -14.93
N LEU A 142 0.92 15.03 -14.42
CA LEU A 142 -0.17 14.56 -15.26
C LEU A 142 -0.91 15.75 -15.88
N PRO A 143 -1.01 15.84 -17.22
CA PRO A 143 -1.82 16.88 -17.87
C PRO A 143 -3.30 16.79 -17.46
N GLN A 144 -3.79 15.58 -17.23
CA GLN A 144 -5.14 15.33 -16.75
C GLN A 144 -5.09 14.54 -15.43
N PRO A 145 -5.26 15.23 -14.28
CA PRO A 145 -5.34 14.58 -13.00
C PRO A 145 -6.41 13.48 -12.98
N THR A 146 -6.10 12.34 -12.39
CA THR A 146 -7.01 11.18 -12.37
C THR A 146 -7.66 11.07 -10.99
N SER A 147 -8.99 11.15 -10.93
CA SER A 147 -9.74 10.97 -9.68
C SER A 147 -9.53 9.57 -9.11
N VAL A 148 -9.40 9.51 -7.79
CA VAL A 148 -9.14 8.28 -7.04
C VAL A 148 -9.78 8.37 -5.66
N VAL A 149 -10.22 7.23 -5.13
CA VAL A 149 -10.64 7.12 -3.73
C VAL A 149 -9.45 6.66 -2.91
N VAL A 150 -9.05 7.47 -1.94
CA VAL A 150 -8.00 7.15 -0.97
C VAL A 150 -8.64 6.48 0.24
N ARG A 151 -8.28 5.22 0.45
CA ARG A 151 -8.66 4.42 1.62
C ARG A 151 -7.56 4.55 2.66
N ARG A 152 -7.77 5.35 3.70
CA ARG A 152 -6.82 5.49 4.82
C ARG A 152 -7.20 4.58 5.98
N ARG A 153 -6.23 3.82 6.47
CA ARG A 153 -6.33 3.04 7.71
C ARG A 153 -5.94 3.91 8.90
N LYS A 154 -6.41 3.55 10.10
CA LYS A 154 -6.01 4.22 11.35
C LYS A 154 -4.50 4.21 11.60
N SER A 155 -3.78 3.23 11.04
CA SER A 155 -2.32 3.14 11.08
C SER A 155 -1.59 4.17 10.20
N GLY A 156 -2.31 5.02 9.45
CA GLY A 156 -1.74 5.97 8.50
C GLY A 156 -1.39 5.38 7.14
N ARG A 157 -1.41 4.04 7.00
CA ARG A 157 -1.29 3.38 5.69
C ARG A 157 -2.51 3.68 4.84
N PHE A 158 -2.30 3.80 3.54
CA PHE A 158 -3.39 4.04 2.60
C PHE A 158 -3.25 3.20 1.34
N ASP A 159 -4.38 2.98 0.69
CA ASP A 159 -4.51 2.35 -0.62
C ASP A 159 -5.38 3.21 -1.54
N LEU A 160 -5.19 3.01 -2.84
CA LEU A 160 -5.89 3.73 -3.89
C LEU A 160 -6.92 2.82 -4.54
N GLU A 161 -8.15 3.31 -4.68
CA GLU A 161 -9.25 2.67 -5.40
C GLU A 161 -9.62 3.54 -6.60
N PHE A 162 -9.68 2.92 -7.77
CA PHE A 162 -9.73 3.57 -9.09
C PHE A 162 -10.99 3.24 -9.87
#